data_AF-A0A0Q6KG41-F1
#
_entry.id   AF-A0A0Q6KG41-F1
#
_cell.length_a   1.000
_cell.length_b   1.000
_cell.length_c   1.000
_cell.angle_alpha   90.00
_cell.angle_beta   90.00
_cell.angle_gamma   90.00
#
_symmetry.space_group_name_H-M   'P 1'
#
loop_
_entity.id
_entity.type
_entity.pdbx_description
1 polymer ?
#
loop_
_entity_poly.entity_id
_entity_poly.type
_entity_poly.pdbx_seq_one_letter_code
_entity_poly.pdbx_strand_id
1 'polypeptide(L)' 'MITPAQSRAARALIEWSQSDLAAAAHLGLSTIRDFEKGRRTPTHNNLLGIKLALEAAGVVFIAADGEGTGVKLRK' A
#
# COMPACT_ATOMS: atom_id res chain seq x y z
N MET A 1 2.54 10.14 -2.98
CA MET A 1 2.04 9.34 -1.83
C MET A 1 1.09 8.29 -2.37
N ILE A 2 1.06 7.09 -1.79
CA ILE A 2 0.14 6.03 -2.24
C ILE A 2 -1.28 6.29 -1.73
N THR A 3 -2.29 5.90 -2.51
CA THR A 3 -3.70 6.03 -2.12
C THR A 3 -4.22 4.77 -1.41
N PRO A 4 -5.34 4.85 -0.66
CA PRO A 4 -6.00 3.67 -0.09
C PRO A 4 -6.38 2.61 -1.15
N ALA A 5 -6.76 3.05 -2.35
CA ALA A 5 -7.08 2.15 -3.46
C ALA A 5 -5.82 1.44 -3.98
N GLN A 6 -4.72 2.16 -4.16
CA GLN A 6 -3.45 1.56 -4.57
C GLN A 6 -2.91 0.58 -3.52
N SER A 7 -3.06 0.85 -2.22
CA SER A 7 -2.69 -0.10 -1.15
C SER A 7 -3.46 -1.41 -1.26
N ARG A 8 -4.79 -1.34 -1.41
CA ARG A 8 -5.64 -2.53 -1.54
C ARG A 8 -5.34 -3.32 -2.81
N ALA A 9 -5.15 -2.63 -3.94
CA ALA A 9 -4.80 -3.26 -5.21
C ALA A 9 -3.42 -3.93 -5.14
N ALA A 10 -2.43 -3.26 -4.56
CA ALA A 10 -1.09 -3.79 -4.37
C ALA A 10 -1.10 -5.07 -3.53
N ARG A 11 -1.80 -5.06 -2.39
CA ARG A 11 -1.96 -6.27 -1.57
C ARG A 11 -2.63 -7.42 -2.33
N ALA A 12 -3.68 -7.12 -3.09
CA ALA A 12 -4.38 -8.14 -3.86
C ALA A 12 -3.46 -8.79 -4.92
N LEU A 13 -2.58 -8.01 -5.56
CA LEU A 13 -1.62 -8.53 -6.53
C LEU A 13 -0.60 -9.53 -5.95
N ILE A 14 -0.27 -9.39 -4.66
CA ILE A 14 0.70 -10.26 -3.96
C ILE A 14 0.03 -11.18 -2.92
N GLU A 15 -1.30 -11.32 -3.00
CA GLU A 15 -2.11 -12.16 -2.10
C GLU A 15 -1.95 -11.88 -0.60
N TRP A 16 -1.64 -10.63 -0.24
CA TRP A 16 -1.48 -10.22 1.16
C TRP A 16 -2.79 -9.84 1.84
N SER A 17 -2.97 -10.35 3.06
CA SER A 17 -3.96 -9.85 4.01
C SER A 17 -3.55 -8.47 4.57
N GLN A 18 -4.46 -7.81 5.29
CA GLN A 18 -4.12 -6.56 6.00
C GLN A 18 -3.07 -6.79 7.10
N SER A 19 -3.08 -7.97 7.74
CA SER A 19 -2.09 -8.37 8.74
C SER A 19 -0.70 -8.58 8.15
N ASP A 20 -0.60 -9.16 6.94
CA ASP A 20 0.69 -9.35 6.27
C ASP A 20 1.34 -8.01 5.94
N LEU A 21 0.55 -7.07 5.41
CA LEU A 21 1.04 -5.71 5.16
C LEU A 21 1.42 -4.99 6.46
N ALA A 22 0.64 -5.15 7.52
CA ALA A 22 0.95 -4.55 8.82
C ALA A 22 2.30 -5.05 9.36
N ALA A 23 2.52 -6.37 9.30
CA ALA A 23 3.78 -7.00 9.71
C ALA A 23 4.96 -6.51 8.84
N ALA A 24 4.82 -6.55 7.51
CA ALA A 24 5.88 -6.13 6.59
C ALA A 24 6.22 -4.64 6.70
N ALA A 25 5.22 -3.77 6.94
CA ALA A 25 5.41 -2.34 7.12
C ALA A 25 5.82 -1.94 8.55
N HIS A 26 5.89 -2.90 9.50
CA HIS A 26 6.14 -2.66 10.93
C HIS A 26 5.14 -1.67 11.55
N LEU A 27 3.86 -1.81 11.19
CA LEU A 27 2.76 -0.96 11.67
C LEU A 27 1.68 -1.80 12.37
N GLY A 28 0.85 -1.13 13.18
CA GLY A 28 -0.32 -1.77 13.77
C GLY A 28 -1.39 -2.08 12.71
N LEU A 29 -2.09 -3.22 12.87
CA LEU A 29 -3.20 -3.61 11.98
C LEU A 29 -4.30 -2.55 11.88
N SER A 30 -4.59 -1.85 12.99
CA SER A 30 -5.56 -0.76 13.02
C SER A 30 -5.15 0.40 12.10
N THR A 31 -3.86 0.72 12.02
CA THR A 31 -3.32 1.75 11.13
C THR A 31 -3.55 1.40 9.65
N ILE A 32 -3.24 0.17 9.24
CA ILE A 32 -3.50 -0.30 7.88
C ILE A 32 -5.00 -0.28 7.57
N ARG A 33 -5.83 -0.78 8.49
CA ARG A 33 -7.29 -0.84 8.31
C ARG A 33 -7.92 0.55 8.19
N ASP A 34 -7.49 1.51 8.99
CA ASP A 34 -8.00 2.89 8.95
C ASP A 34 -7.55 3.62 7.69
N PHE A 35 -6.30 3.42 7.28
CA PHE A 35 -5.77 3.95 6.03
C PHE A 35 -6.56 3.42 4.82
N GLU A 36 -6.69 2.10 4.68
CA GLU A 36 -7.34 1.50 3.51
C GLU A 36 -8.84 1.79 3.41
N LYS A 37 -9.49 2.06 4.56
CA LYS A 37 -10.89 2.52 4.61
C LYS A 37 -11.03 4.03 4.42
N GLY A 38 -9.92 4.78 4.30
CA GLY A 38 -9.93 6.23 4.16
C GLY A 38 -10.40 6.98 5.42
N ARG A 39 -10.39 6.33 6.59
CA ARG A 39 -10.82 6.96 7.85
C ARG A 39 -9.77 7.91 8.43
N ARG A 40 -8.50 7.64 8.16
CA ARG A 40 -7.35 8.44 8.60
C ARG A 40 -6.27 8.40 7.53
N THR A 41 -5.59 9.53 7.35
CA THR A 41 -4.35 9.58 6.58
C THR A 41 -3.20 9.33 7.54
N PRO A 42 -2.42 8.25 7.39
CA PRO A 42 -1.24 8.02 8.22
C PRO A 42 -0.21 9.14 8.05
N THR A 43 0.74 9.21 8.99
CA THR A 43 1.90 10.09 8.85
C THR A 43 2.65 9.78 7.55
N HIS A 44 3.42 10.75 7.07
CA HIS A 44 4.26 10.58 5.89
C HIS A 44 5.17 9.33 6.00
N ASN A 45 5.81 9.14 7.15
CA ASN A 45 6.69 7.99 7.40
C ASN A 45 5.94 6.66 7.36
N ASN A 46 4.70 6.60 7.88
CA ASN A 46 3.89 5.38 7.82
C ASN A 46 3.47 5.07 6.38
N LEU A 47 3.06 6.09 5.60
CA LEU A 47 2.75 5.90 4.17
C LEU A 47 3.97 5.45 3.37
N LEU A 48 5.16 5.96 3.69
CA LEU A 48 6.41 5.52 3.09
C LEU A 48 6.71 4.07 3.45
N GLY A 49 6.55 3.68 4.72
CA GLY A 49 6.74 2.29 5.18
C GLY A 49 5.81 1.31 4.46
N ILE A 50 4.54 1.66 4.30
CA ILE A 50 3.56 0.86 3.54
C ILE A 50 4.00 0.71 2.08
N LYS A 51 4.38 1.82 1.43
CA LYS A 51 4.84 1.82 0.04
C LYS A 51 6.06 0.91 -0.13
N LEU A 52 7.07 1.08 0.71
CA LEU A 52 8.32 0.32 0.64
C LEU A 52 8.11 -1.18 0.91
N ALA A 53 7.24 -1.54 1.86
CA ALA A 53 6.91 -2.94 2.15
C ALA A 53 6.28 -3.64 0.93
N LEU A 54 5.33 -2.96 0.26
CA LEU A 54 4.71 -3.48 -0.97
C LEU A 54 5.72 -3.54 -2.13
N GLU A 55 6.58 -2.53 -2.27
CA GLU A 55 7.64 -2.53 -3.29
C GLU A 55 8.68 -3.64 -3.08
N ALA A 56 9.02 -3.94 -1.84
CA ALA A 56 9.90 -5.05 -1.48
C ALA A 56 9.27 -6.42 -1.81
N ALA A 57 7.96 -6.53 -1.72
CA ALA A 57 7.21 -7.73 -2.11
C ALA A 57 6.98 -7.85 -3.65
N GLY A 58 7.55 -6.96 -4.45
CA GLY A 58 7.50 -7.03 -5.91
C GLY A 58 6.45 -6.14 -6.56
N VAL A 59 5.72 -5.32 -5.80
CA VAL A 59 4.82 -4.31 -6.38
C VAL A 59 5.62 -3.14 -6.96
N VAL A 60 5.13 -2.56 -8.05
CA VAL A 60 5.62 -1.32 -8.62
C VAL A 60 4.45 -0.33 -8.71
N PHE A 61 4.57 0.81 -8.06
CA PHE A 61 3.58 1.89 -8.15
C PHE A 61 3.79 2.70 -9.42
N ILE A 62 2.71 2.92 -10.15
CA ILE A 62 2.70 3.71 -11.39
C ILE A 62 2.21 5.11 -11.04
N ALA A 63 3.00 6.12 -11.41
CA ALA A 63 2.61 7.52 -11.24
C ALA A 63 1.37 7.84 -12.07
N ALA A 64 0.61 8.85 -11.64
CA ALA A 64 -0.56 9.29 -12.41
C ALA A 64 -0.11 9.77 -13.80
N ASP A 65 -0.69 9.19 -14.84
CA ASP A 65 -0.67 9.74 -16.20
C ASP A 65 -2.09 10.23 -16.56
N GLY A 66 -2.36 10.45 -17.85
CA GLY A 66 -3.69 10.85 -18.34
C GLY A 66 -4.81 9.86 -18.01
N GLU A 67 -4.49 8.63 -17.59
CA GLU A 67 -5.44 7.57 -17.24
C GLU A 67 -5.49 7.28 -15.72
N GLY A 68 -4.65 7.95 -14.94
CA GLY A 68 -4.65 7.91 -13.48
C GLY A 68 -3.57 7.03 -12.86
N THR A 69 -3.73 6.68 -11.59
CA THR A 69 -2.71 5.96 -10.80
C THR A 69 -2.91 4.44 -10.83
N GLY A 70 -1.82 3.66 -10.88
CA GLY A 70 -1.89 2.20 -10.93
C GLY A 70 -0.84 1.49 -10.07
N VAL A 71 -0.90 0.15 -10.09
CA VAL A 71 0.09 -0.77 -9.50
C VAL A 71 0.29 -1.96 -10.44
N LYS A 72 1.51 -2.51 -10.51
CA LYS A 72 1.83 -3.73 -11.28
C LYS A 72 2.81 -4.62 -10.52
N LEU A 73 2.94 -5.89 -10.91
CA LEU A 73 4.01 -6.76 -10.42
C LEU A 73 5.29 -6.57 -11.24
N ARG A 74 6.43 -6.65 -10.55
CA ARG A 74 7.74 -6.79 -11.19
C ARG A 74 7.83 -8.18 -11.82
N LYS A 75 8.49 -8.26 -12.99
CA LYS A 75 8.86 -9.54 -13.61
C LYS A 75 9.92 -10.27 -12.78
#